data_AF-A0A7J7H611-F1
#
_entry.id   AF-A0A7J7H611-F1
#
_cell.length_a   1.000
_cell.length_b   1.000
_cell.length_c   1.000
_cell.angle_alpha   90.00
_cell.angle_beta   90.00
_cell.angle_gamma   90.00
#
_symmetry.space_group_name_H-M   'P 1'
#
loop_
_entity.id
_entity.type
_entity.pdbx_description
1 polymer ?
#
loop_
_entity_poly.entity_id
_entity_poly.type
_entity_poly.pdbx_seq_one_letter_code
_entity_poly.pdbx_strand_id
1 'polypeptide(L)'
;STTPTLYANVSSSSLSPPSPPPPPSSPPVNKPKPPVFDVSLLDHEKPSLHEPPPLFVPPIDLGAFLSNDPHAVSTATRLKHGFFLVINHGVSKELINEAHKNMDLYFSKLPWKKTLSFRYCDDGGSSNVVEEYLASTMGEDFRQFGKVYQDYCEAMNTLSLRIMELLGVSLGVGPTHLREFFEGNESIMRLNNYPPCRKAHGTLGTGPHRDPNSLTILHQDNVGGLQVFVDQQWHSILPNSQAFVVNIGDTFIVSTYTNVE
;
A
#
# COMPACT_ATOMS: atom_id res chain seq x y z
N SER A 1 8.98 5.61 -0.47
CA SER A 1 8.32 4.37 0.02
C SER A 1 7.70 3.57 -1.12
N THR A 2 7.64 2.25 -0.98
CA THR A 2 6.95 1.33 -1.90
C THR A 2 5.73 0.73 -1.21
N THR A 3 4.59 0.70 -1.89
CA THR A 3 3.28 0.45 -1.28
C THR A 3 2.40 -0.40 -2.18
N PRO A 4 2.52 -1.74 -2.15
CA PRO A 4 1.49 -2.63 -2.65
C PRO A 4 0.17 -2.47 -1.88
N THR A 5 -0.92 -2.55 -2.62
CA THR A 5 -2.27 -2.41 -2.10
C THR A 5 -3.16 -3.48 -2.71
N LEU A 6 -3.73 -4.33 -1.88
CA LEU A 6 -4.60 -5.45 -2.22
C LEU A 6 -6.08 -5.05 -2.09
N TYR A 7 -6.85 -5.33 -3.13
CA TYR A 7 -8.30 -5.16 -3.14
C TYR A 7 -9.00 -6.52 -2.91
N ALA A 8 -10.20 -6.51 -2.33
CA ALA A 8 -11.01 -7.73 -2.26
C ALA A 8 -11.36 -8.23 -3.64
N ASN A 9 -11.36 -9.57 -3.78
CA ASN A 9 -11.99 -10.24 -4.90
C ASN A 9 -13.49 -9.95 -4.85
N VAL A 10 -13.93 -8.98 -5.64
CA VAL A 10 -15.33 -8.93 -6.06
C VAL A 10 -15.39 -9.73 -7.34
N SER A 11 -15.64 -11.03 -7.23
CA SER A 11 -15.81 -11.88 -8.40
C SER A 11 -17.00 -11.39 -9.23
N SER A 12 -16.65 -10.86 -10.40
CA SER A 12 -17.47 -10.54 -11.58
C SER A 12 -18.27 -9.21 -11.61
N SER A 13 -17.83 -8.37 -12.56
CA SER A 13 -18.55 -7.31 -13.27
C SER A 13 -18.82 -5.97 -12.56
N SER A 14 -18.02 -4.93 -12.87
CA SER A 14 -18.51 -3.56 -13.21
C SER A 14 -17.50 -2.40 -13.13
N LEU A 15 -16.18 -2.63 -13.01
CA LEU A 15 -15.22 -1.51 -13.13
C LEU A 15 -14.32 -1.68 -14.35
N SER A 16 -14.84 -1.19 -15.49
CA SER A 16 -14.04 -0.91 -16.68
C SER A 16 -12.87 0.00 -16.32
N PRO A 17 -11.67 -0.17 -16.91
CA PRO A 17 -10.61 0.81 -16.76
C PRO A 17 -11.11 2.19 -17.26
N PRO A 18 -10.75 3.30 -16.60
CA PRO A 18 -11.11 4.62 -17.10
C PRO A 18 -10.48 4.82 -18.49
N SER A 19 -11.29 5.30 -19.43
CA SER A 19 -10.86 5.59 -20.78
C SER A 19 -9.77 6.67 -20.79
N PRO A 20 -8.78 6.61 -21.69
CA PRO A 20 -7.82 7.70 -21.84
C PRO A 20 -8.55 8.99 -22.23
N PRO A 21 -8.10 10.17 -21.74
CA PRO A 21 -8.76 11.43 -22.05
C PRO A 21 -8.67 11.74 -23.55
N PRO A 22 -9.73 12.30 -24.16
CA PRO A 22 -9.70 12.66 -25.57
C PRO A 22 -8.68 13.80 -25.82
N PRO A 23 -8.07 13.86 -27.02
CA PRO A 23 -7.18 14.95 -27.36
C PRO A 23 -7.96 16.29 -27.37
N PRO A 24 -7.32 17.39 -26.95
CA PRO A 24 -8.00 18.69 -26.86
C PRO A 24 -8.40 19.19 -28.24
N SER A 25 -9.69 19.45 -28.44
CA SER A 25 -10.22 20.15 -29.61
C SER A 25 -10.45 21.63 -29.29
N SER A 26 -9.67 22.49 -29.96
CA SER A 26 -9.94 23.93 -30.21
C SER A 26 -9.77 24.92 -29.03
N PRO A 27 -9.46 26.21 -29.30
CA PRO A 27 -8.88 27.16 -28.34
C PRO A 27 -9.93 27.89 -27.47
N PRO A 28 -9.52 28.64 -26.42
CA PRO A 28 -10.39 28.93 -25.28
C PRO A 28 -11.36 30.08 -25.53
N VAL A 29 -12.64 29.85 -25.20
CA VAL A 29 -13.63 30.90 -24.94
C VAL A 29 -13.54 31.28 -23.47
N ASN A 30 -13.43 32.58 -23.18
CA ASN A 30 -13.36 33.18 -21.85
C ASN A 30 -14.38 32.55 -20.87
N LYS A 31 -13.88 31.78 -19.89
CA LYS A 31 -14.67 31.33 -18.72
C LYS A 31 -14.43 32.29 -17.55
N PRO A 32 -15.49 32.70 -16.81
CA PRO A 32 -15.33 33.50 -15.61
C PRO A 32 -14.50 32.73 -14.56
N LYS A 33 -13.68 33.46 -13.79
CA LYS A 33 -12.86 32.89 -12.71
C LYS A 33 -13.74 32.07 -11.75
N PRO A 34 -13.36 30.82 -11.42
CA PRO A 34 -14.07 30.07 -10.39
C PRO A 34 -13.89 30.78 -9.03
N PRO A 35 -14.90 30.69 -8.14
CA PRO A 35 -14.76 31.21 -6.80
C PRO A 35 -13.63 30.46 -6.09
N VAL A 36 -12.77 31.22 -5.41
CA VAL A 36 -11.76 30.66 -4.51
C VAL A 36 -12.52 30.11 -3.30
N PHE A 37 -12.75 28.81 -3.29
CA PHE A 37 -13.12 28.11 -2.06
C PHE A 37 -11.85 28.02 -1.21
N ASP A 38 -11.81 28.81 -0.14
CA ASP A 38 -10.80 28.65 0.90
C ASP A 38 -11.17 27.38 1.69
N VAL A 39 -10.60 26.25 1.27
CA VAL A 39 -10.78 24.97 1.96
C VAL A 39 -9.85 24.98 3.17
N SER A 40 -10.31 25.59 4.27
CA SER A 40 -9.67 25.41 5.57
C SER A 40 -9.80 23.94 5.97
N LEU A 41 -8.66 23.22 5.98
CA LEU A 41 -8.53 21.84 6.47
C LEU A 41 -9.18 21.71 7.86
N LEU A 42 -9.85 20.58 8.12
CA LEU A 42 -10.37 20.28 9.46
C LEU A 42 -9.19 20.17 10.45
N ASP A 43 -9.40 20.45 11.74
CA ASP A 43 -8.28 20.54 12.70
C ASP A 43 -7.47 19.24 12.85
N HIS A 44 -8.09 18.08 12.63
CA HIS A 44 -7.41 16.78 12.60
C HIS A 44 -6.70 16.50 11.26
N GLU A 45 -7.00 17.25 10.21
CA GLU A 45 -6.35 17.17 8.91
C GLU A 45 -5.17 18.14 8.76
N LYS A 46 -5.02 19.06 9.72
CA LYS A 46 -3.88 19.98 9.76
C LYS A 46 -2.62 19.23 10.18
N PRO A 47 -1.46 19.48 9.53
CA PRO A 47 -0.18 18.98 10.01
C PRO A 47 0.02 19.42 11.47
N SER A 48 0.37 18.48 12.35
CA SER A 48 0.71 18.83 13.72
C SER A 48 1.88 19.82 13.73
N LEU A 49 1.78 20.89 14.52
CA LEU A 49 2.85 21.87 14.71
C LEU A 49 4.07 21.27 15.44
N HIS A 50 3.86 20.18 16.17
CA HIS A 50 4.88 19.41 16.87
C HIS A 50 5.02 18.02 16.26
N GLU A 51 6.22 17.44 16.26
CA GLU A 51 6.41 16.05 15.83
C GLU A 51 5.54 15.12 16.69
N PRO A 52 4.66 14.32 16.08
CA PRO A 52 3.77 13.46 16.83
C PRO A 52 4.55 12.33 17.53
N PRO A 53 4.15 11.94 18.76
CA PRO A 53 4.86 10.91 19.50
C PRO A 53 4.86 9.58 18.73
N PRO A 54 5.92 8.77 18.85
CA PRO A 54 5.94 7.44 18.24
C PRO A 54 4.79 6.57 18.73
N LEU A 55 4.11 5.86 17.84
CA LEU A 55 3.23 4.76 18.22
C LEU A 55 4.08 3.51 18.40
N PHE A 56 4.05 2.92 19.61
CA PHE A 56 4.65 1.62 19.80
C PHE A 56 3.70 0.53 19.32
N VAL A 57 4.01 -0.04 18.16
CA VAL A 57 3.29 -1.17 17.57
C VAL A 57 4.22 -2.39 17.63
N PRO A 58 4.02 -3.34 18.55
CA PRO A 58 4.81 -4.56 18.60
C PRO A 58 4.73 -5.29 17.25
N PRO A 59 5.86 -5.66 16.64
CA PRO A 59 5.84 -6.40 15.38
C PRO A 59 5.34 -7.82 15.60
N ILE A 60 4.57 -8.32 14.64
CA ILE A 60 4.16 -9.70 14.57
C ILE A 60 5.19 -10.48 13.76
N ASP A 61 5.71 -11.54 14.36
CA ASP A 61 6.59 -12.48 13.68
C ASP A 61 5.75 -13.43 12.82
N LEU A 62 5.71 -13.16 11.51
CA LEU A 62 4.95 -13.99 10.59
C LEU A 62 5.56 -15.37 10.41
N GLY A 63 6.89 -15.49 10.46
CA GLY A 63 7.57 -16.78 10.37
C GLY A 63 7.23 -17.70 11.55
N ALA A 64 7.24 -17.15 12.77
CA ALA A 64 6.82 -17.86 13.97
C ALA A 64 5.33 -18.24 13.92
N PHE A 65 4.47 -17.32 13.47
CA PHE A 65 3.05 -17.58 13.27
C PHE A 65 2.81 -18.77 12.33
N LEU A 66 3.43 -18.75 11.14
CA LEU A 66 3.29 -19.82 10.14
C LEU A 66 3.91 -21.15 10.62
N SER A 67 4.82 -21.12 11.59
CA SER A 67 5.37 -22.31 12.25
C SER A 67 4.48 -22.84 13.38
N ASN A 68 3.28 -22.26 13.59
CA ASN A 68 2.35 -22.56 14.67
C ASN A 68 2.93 -22.32 16.08
N ASP A 69 3.82 -21.32 16.24
CA ASP A 69 4.29 -20.93 17.56
C ASP A 69 3.12 -20.41 18.42
N PRO A 70 2.89 -20.96 19.63
CA PRO A 70 1.76 -20.57 20.47
C PRO A 70 1.75 -19.09 20.86
N HIS A 71 2.92 -18.47 21.01
CA HIS A 71 3.03 -17.07 21.41
C HIS A 71 2.70 -16.14 20.24
N ALA A 72 3.16 -16.46 19.03
CA ALA A 72 2.83 -15.73 17.81
C ALA A 72 1.33 -15.82 17.48
N VAL A 73 0.73 -17.02 17.58
CA VAL A 73 -0.73 -17.21 17.40
C VAL A 73 -1.52 -16.41 18.44
N SER A 74 -1.13 -16.46 19.71
CA SER A 74 -1.76 -15.69 20.78
C SER A 74 -1.64 -14.18 20.55
N THR A 75 -0.57 -13.71 19.92
CA THR A 75 -0.38 -12.30 19.57
C THR A 75 -1.27 -11.89 18.41
N ALA A 76 -1.41 -12.73 17.39
CA ALA A 76 -2.31 -12.50 16.27
C ALA A 76 -3.77 -12.31 16.74
N THR A 77 -4.26 -13.12 17.69
CA THR A 77 -5.63 -12.98 18.22
C THR A 77 -5.88 -11.74 19.07
N ARG A 78 -4.83 -10.97 19.41
CA ARG A 78 -4.93 -9.70 20.15
C ARG A 78 -4.83 -8.48 19.25
N LEU A 79 -4.91 -8.63 17.93
CA LEU A 79 -4.96 -7.49 17.02
C LEU A 79 -6.19 -6.62 17.31
N LYS A 80 -5.96 -5.38 17.75
CA LYS A 80 -7.01 -4.43 18.16
C LYS A 80 -7.16 -3.23 17.23
N HIS A 81 -6.17 -2.98 16.41
CA HIS A 81 -6.07 -1.79 15.57
C HIS A 81 -5.90 -2.20 14.12
N GLY A 82 -6.45 -1.39 13.19
CA GLY A 82 -6.34 -1.62 11.75
C GLY A 82 -4.92 -1.49 11.20
N PHE A 83 -3.89 -1.38 12.04
CA PHE A 83 -2.53 -1.12 11.60
C PHE A 83 -1.49 -1.90 12.42
N PHE A 84 -0.68 -2.76 11.81
CA PHE A 84 0.32 -3.55 12.54
C PHE A 84 1.63 -3.68 11.76
N LEU A 85 2.71 -4.05 12.44
CA LEU A 85 4.00 -4.32 11.82
C LEU A 85 4.18 -5.84 11.65
N VAL A 86 4.78 -6.26 10.54
CA VAL A 86 5.09 -7.66 10.26
C VAL A 86 6.59 -7.83 10.00
N ILE A 87 7.24 -8.69 10.76
CA ILE A 87 8.65 -9.09 10.59
C ILE A 87 8.75 -10.57 10.21
N ASN A 88 9.95 -11.02 9.81
CA ASN A 88 10.20 -12.41 9.38
C ASN A 88 9.21 -12.86 8.30
N HIS A 89 8.87 -11.93 7.41
CA HIS A 89 7.82 -12.03 6.39
C HIS A 89 8.17 -12.97 5.22
N GLY A 90 9.43 -13.38 5.09
CA GLY A 90 9.90 -14.29 4.04
C GLY A 90 10.21 -13.63 2.69
N VAL A 91 9.88 -12.36 2.50
CA VAL A 91 10.33 -11.56 1.34
C VAL A 91 11.84 -11.31 1.40
N SER A 92 12.55 -11.60 0.32
CA SER A 92 14.02 -11.42 0.23
C SER A 92 14.41 -9.96 0.43
N LYS A 93 15.44 -9.75 1.25
CA LYS A 93 16.04 -8.43 1.49
C LYS A 93 16.70 -7.88 0.23
N GLU A 94 17.30 -8.76 -0.57
CA GLU A 94 17.92 -8.42 -1.85
C GLU A 94 16.88 -7.88 -2.83
N LEU A 95 15.71 -8.54 -2.91
CA LEU A 95 14.60 -8.10 -3.75
C LEU A 95 14.02 -6.75 -3.28
N ILE A 96 13.85 -6.54 -1.97
CA ILE A 96 13.43 -5.25 -1.40
C ILE A 96 14.43 -4.15 -1.78
N ASN A 97 15.74 -4.39 -1.59
CA ASN A 97 16.78 -3.41 -1.89
C ASN A 97 16.84 -3.09 -3.38
N GLU A 98 16.72 -4.09 -4.25
CA GLU A 98 16.74 -3.88 -5.69
C GLU A 98 15.49 -3.10 -6.15
N ALA A 99 14.32 -3.34 -5.55
CA ALA A 99 13.11 -2.54 -5.81
C ALA A 99 13.30 -1.07 -5.43
N HIS A 100 13.82 -0.77 -4.23
CA HIS A 100 14.11 0.62 -3.81
C HIS A 100 15.16 1.29 -4.70
N LYS A 101 16.23 0.58 -5.06
CA LYS A 101 17.26 1.10 -5.98
C LYS A 101 16.68 1.43 -7.36
N ASN A 102 15.82 0.56 -7.89
CA ASN A 102 15.13 0.81 -9.17
C ASN A 102 14.16 1.99 -9.06
N MET A 103 13.48 2.15 -7.92
CA MET A 103 12.64 3.31 -7.62
C MET A 103 13.44 4.61 -7.64
N ASP A 104 14.59 4.65 -6.96
CA ASP A 104 15.46 5.82 -6.90
C ASP A 104 15.96 6.20 -8.31
N LEU A 105 16.38 5.20 -9.09
CA LEU A 105 16.81 5.40 -10.47
C LEU A 105 15.68 5.97 -11.33
N TYR A 106 14.46 5.45 -11.18
CA TYR A 106 13.27 5.94 -11.88
C TYR A 106 13.01 7.42 -11.60
N PHE A 107 12.91 7.78 -10.32
CA PHE A 107 12.58 9.16 -9.92
C PHE A 107 13.73 10.14 -10.15
N SER A 108 14.98 9.66 -10.22
CA SER A 108 16.12 10.49 -10.64
C SER A 108 16.00 10.93 -12.11
N LYS A 109 15.45 10.07 -12.97
CA LYS A 109 15.21 10.38 -14.39
C LYS A 109 13.94 11.20 -14.62
N LEU A 110 12.96 11.08 -13.72
CA LEU A 110 11.64 11.73 -13.82
C LEU A 110 11.32 12.53 -12.55
N PRO A 111 12.10 13.57 -12.20
CA PRO A 111 12.00 14.25 -10.90
C PRO A 111 10.68 15.01 -10.69
N TRP A 112 9.93 15.26 -11.76
CA TRP A 112 8.59 15.87 -11.68
C TRP A 112 7.50 14.87 -11.31
N LYS A 113 7.74 13.56 -11.44
CA LYS A 113 6.79 12.53 -11.01
C LYS A 113 6.94 12.29 -9.51
N LYS A 114 5.81 12.23 -8.82
CA LYS A 114 5.73 11.90 -7.39
C LYS A 114 5.32 10.45 -7.14
N THR A 115 4.60 9.87 -8.09
CA THR A 115 4.03 8.54 -7.95
C THR A 115 4.12 7.78 -9.27
N LEU A 116 4.40 6.48 -9.18
CA LEU A 116 4.14 5.50 -10.23
C LEU A 116 3.16 4.46 -9.68
N SER A 117 2.18 4.06 -10.48
CA SER A 117 1.25 3.01 -10.11
C SER A 117 1.00 2.07 -11.28
N PHE A 118 0.89 0.77 -10.97
CA PHE A 118 0.60 -0.27 -11.94
C PHE A 118 -0.14 -1.41 -11.24
N ARG A 119 -0.91 -2.17 -12.02
CA ARG A 119 -1.69 -3.30 -11.52
C ARG A 119 -0.87 -4.58 -11.56
N TYR A 120 -1.17 -5.47 -10.64
CA TYR A 120 -0.79 -6.86 -10.67
C TYR A 120 -2.04 -7.70 -10.39
N CYS A 121 -2.27 -8.71 -11.22
CA CYS A 121 -3.35 -9.66 -11.04
C CYS A 121 -2.73 -11.06 -11.03
N ASP A 122 -3.16 -11.88 -10.07
CA ASP A 122 -2.77 -13.28 -10.01
C ASP A 122 -3.71 -14.11 -10.88
N ASP A 123 -3.28 -14.42 -12.11
CA ASP A 123 -4.07 -15.19 -13.08
C ASP A 123 -3.81 -16.71 -13.01
N GLY A 124 -3.11 -17.17 -11.95
CA GLY A 124 -2.80 -18.59 -11.76
C GLY A 124 -1.70 -19.12 -12.69
N GLY A 125 -0.95 -18.24 -13.38
CA GLY A 125 0.20 -18.58 -14.21
C GLY A 125 1.45 -17.71 -13.94
N SER A 126 2.60 -18.09 -14.54
CA SER A 126 3.80 -17.23 -14.59
C SER A 126 3.61 -16.09 -15.59
N SER A 127 2.70 -15.17 -15.28
CA SER A 127 2.33 -14.06 -16.14
C SER A 127 3.29 -12.90 -15.94
N ASN A 128 4.00 -12.49 -16.99
CA ASN A 128 4.94 -11.35 -16.94
C ASN A 128 4.20 -10.00 -17.07
N VAL A 129 2.97 -9.90 -16.56
CA VAL A 129 2.04 -8.78 -16.80
C VAL A 129 2.64 -7.43 -16.41
N VAL A 130 3.37 -7.35 -15.30
CA VAL A 130 4.01 -6.11 -14.84
C VAL A 130 5.21 -5.77 -15.71
N GLU A 131 6.02 -6.76 -16.07
CA GLU A 131 7.17 -6.58 -16.96
C GLU A 131 6.71 -6.05 -18.33
N GLU A 132 5.75 -6.73 -18.95
CA GLU A 132 5.21 -6.38 -20.26
C GLU A 132 4.49 -5.02 -20.24
N TYR A 133 3.73 -4.74 -19.18
CA TYR A 133 3.07 -3.44 -19.02
C TYR A 133 4.09 -2.30 -18.95
N LEU A 134 5.15 -2.45 -18.14
CA LEU A 134 6.15 -1.40 -17.96
C LEU A 134 7.02 -1.25 -19.22
N ALA A 135 7.41 -2.35 -19.88
CA ALA A 135 8.15 -2.28 -21.14
C ALA A 135 7.32 -1.64 -22.27
N SER A 136 6.05 -2.01 -22.41
CA SER A 136 5.16 -1.45 -23.44
C SER A 136 4.80 0.02 -23.19
N THR A 137 4.58 0.40 -21.93
CA THR A 137 4.16 1.76 -21.55
C THR A 137 5.33 2.73 -21.49
N MET A 138 6.50 2.27 -21.06
CA MET A 138 7.65 3.12 -20.75
C MET A 138 8.84 2.95 -21.72
N GLY A 139 8.79 1.93 -22.58
CA GLY A 139 9.84 1.58 -23.52
C GLY A 139 10.67 0.37 -23.07
N GLU A 140 11.30 -0.29 -24.03
CA GLU A 140 12.06 -1.53 -23.85
C GLU A 140 13.22 -1.40 -22.83
N ASP A 141 13.80 -0.21 -22.69
CA ASP A 141 14.82 0.09 -21.68
C ASP A 141 14.32 -0.10 -20.23
N PHE A 142 13.00 -0.11 -20.02
CA PHE A 142 12.38 -0.38 -18.72
C PHE A 142 12.03 -1.86 -18.51
N ARG A 143 12.37 -2.78 -19.42
CA ARG A 143 12.08 -4.21 -19.23
C ARG A 143 12.70 -4.76 -17.95
N GLN A 144 13.97 -4.47 -17.68
CA GLN A 144 14.63 -4.94 -16.46
C GLN A 144 14.01 -4.34 -15.19
N PHE A 145 13.59 -3.06 -15.24
CA PHE A 145 12.82 -2.43 -14.17
C PHE A 145 11.47 -3.15 -13.97
N GLY A 146 10.80 -3.48 -15.07
CA GLY A 146 9.55 -4.24 -15.07
C GLY A 146 9.69 -5.62 -14.45
N LYS A 147 10.77 -6.34 -14.77
CA LYS A 147 11.08 -7.66 -14.19
C LYS A 147 11.27 -7.61 -12.67
N VAL A 148 12.02 -6.62 -12.16
CA VAL A 148 12.19 -6.46 -10.70
C VAL A 148 10.85 -6.24 -10.00
N TYR A 149 9.97 -5.44 -10.61
CA TYR A 149 8.65 -5.18 -10.02
C TYR A 149 7.64 -6.31 -10.25
N GLN A 150 7.82 -7.14 -11.29
CA GLN A 150 7.11 -8.41 -11.44
C GLN A 150 7.43 -9.33 -10.25
N ASP A 151 8.71 -9.62 -10.02
CA ASP A 151 9.18 -10.46 -8.91
C ASP A 151 8.73 -9.89 -7.55
N TYR A 152 8.79 -8.56 -7.39
CA TYR A 152 8.34 -7.91 -6.16
C TYR A 152 6.82 -8.03 -5.96
N CYS A 153 6.00 -7.84 -7.01
CA CYS A 153 4.56 -8.01 -6.91
C CYS A 153 4.16 -9.45 -6.55
N GLU A 154 4.81 -10.45 -7.14
CA GLU A 154 4.58 -11.87 -6.80
C GLU A 154 4.91 -12.18 -5.33
N ALA A 155 6.02 -11.64 -4.83
CA ALA A 155 6.40 -11.76 -3.42
C ALA A 155 5.37 -11.07 -2.50
N MET A 156 4.85 -9.91 -2.91
CA MET A 156 3.82 -9.19 -2.16
C MET A 156 2.46 -9.90 -2.18
N ASN A 157 2.07 -10.52 -3.28
CA ASN A 157 0.88 -11.37 -3.37
C ASN A 157 0.97 -12.57 -2.41
N THR A 158 2.12 -13.24 -2.42
CA THR A 158 2.39 -14.35 -1.47
C THR A 158 2.32 -13.87 -0.02
N LEU A 159 2.92 -12.72 0.28
CA LEU A 159 2.88 -12.13 1.61
C LEU A 159 1.45 -11.73 2.01
N SER A 160 0.67 -11.15 1.11
CA SER A 160 -0.71 -10.73 1.42
C SER A 160 -1.60 -11.91 1.74
N LEU A 161 -1.49 -13.03 1.02
CA LEU A 161 -2.25 -14.25 1.32
C LEU A 161 -1.89 -14.81 2.71
N ARG A 162 -0.62 -14.80 3.10
CA ARG A 162 -0.17 -15.21 4.44
C ARG A 162 -0.70 -14.27 5.53
N ILE A 163 -0.76 -12.97 5.26
CA ILE A 163 -1.38 -12.00 6.17
C ILE A 163 -2.88 -12.26 6.30
N MET A 164 -3.56 -12.66 5.23
CA MET A 164 -4.98 -13.06 5.30
C MET A 164 -5.19 -14.30 6.18
N GLU A 165 -4.27 -15.28 6.18
CA GLU A 165 -4.33 -16.40 7.13
C GLU A 165 -4.23 -15.94 8.59
N LEU A 166 -3.30 -15.02 8.86
CA LEU A 166 -3.10 -14.42 10.18
C LEU A 166 -4.37 -13.68 10.64
N LEU A 167 -4.99 -12.89 9.77
CA LEU A 167 -6.24 -12.21 10.05
C LEU A 167 -7.39 -13.19 10.26
N GLY A 168 -7.44 -14.29 9.50
CA GLY A 168 -8.47 -15.31 9.63
C GLY A 168 -8.44 -16.00 11.00
N VAL A 169 -7.23 -16.31 11.50
CA VAL A 169 -7.04 -16.78 12.87
C VAL A 169 -7.42 -15.72 13.89
N SER A 170 -7.02 -14.46 13.68
CA SER A 170 -7.36 -13.36 14.60
C SER A 170 -8.87 -13.14 14.74
N LEU A 171 -9.63 -13.36 13.67
CA LEU A 171 -11.08 -13.20 13.65
C LEU A 171 -11.85 -14.48 14.05
N GLY A 172 -11.14 -15.60 14.26
CA GLY A 172 -11.76 -16.87 14.64
C GLY A 172 -12.46 -17.61 13.48
N VAL A 173 -12.28 -17.17 12.23
CA VAL A 173 -12.82 -17.82 11.03
C VAL A 173 -11.90 -18.92 10.48
N GLY A 174 -10.73 -19.09 11.08
CA GLY A 174 -9.72 -20.07 10.70
C GLY A 174 -8.72 -19.54 9.66
N PRO A 175 -7.57 -20.22 9.49
CA PRO A 175 -6.47 -19.72 8.66
C PRO A 175 -6.78 -19.73 7.16
N THR A 176 -7.58 -20.66 6.66
CA THR A 176 -7.79 -20.78 5.20
C THR A 176 -8.89 -19.88 4.66
N HIS A 177 -9.88 -19.51 5.48
CA HIS A 177 -11.10 -18.85 5.02
C HIS A 177 -10.82 -17.53 4.27
N LEU A 178 -10.06 -16.62 4.87
CA LEU A 178 -9.70 -15.36 4.22
C LEU A 178 -8.67 -15.56 3.12
N ARG A 179 -7.72 -16.47 3.29
CA ARG A 179 -6.75 -16.79 2.25
C ARG A 179 -7.46 -17.15 0.95
N GLU A 180 -8.37 -18.12 1.00
CA GLU A 180 -9.16 -18.61 -0.14
C GLU A 180 -10.04 -17.51 -0.74
N PHE A 181 -10.66 -16.67 0.09
CA PHE A 181 -11.47 -15.54 -0.38
C PHE A 181 -10.64 -14.54 -1.22
N PHE A 182 -9.37 -14.34 -0.87
CA PHE A 182 -8.46 -13.42 -1.55
C PHE A 182 -7.52 -14.10 -2.56
N GLU A 183 -7.69 -15.40 -2.88
CA GLU A 183 -6.91 -16.06 -3.95
C GLU A 183 -7.27 -15.52 -5.34
N GLY A 184 -6.28 -15.34 -6.22
CA GLY A 184 -6.52 -14.73 -7.54
C GLY A 184 -6.83 -13.23 -7.49
N ASN A 185 -6.34 -12.55 -6.45
CA ASN A 185 -6.62 -11.13 -6.23
C ASN A 185 -6.04 -10.21 -7.28
N GLU A 186 -6.61 -9.00 -7.31
CA GLU A 186 -6.04 -7.84 -7.97
C GLU A 186 -5.43 -6.89 -6.94
N SER A 187 -4.24 -6.38 -7.27
CA SER A 187 -3.52 -5.41 -6.46
C SER A 187 -3.00 -4.27 -7.31
N ILE A 188 -2.78 -3.12 -6.66
CA ILE A 188 -2.11 -1.97 -7.23
C ILE A 188 -0.79 -1.79 -6.47
N MET A 189 0.32 -1.82 -7.20
CA MET A 189 1.61 -1.37 -6.69
C MET A 189 1.69 0.14 -6.83
N ARG A 190 2.10 0.83 -5.76
CA ARG A 190 2.36 2.26 -5.77
C ARG A 190 3.76 2.58 -5.27
N LEU A 191 4.54 3.31 -6.07
CA LEU A 191 5.84 3.85 -5.68
C LEU A 191 5.66 5.33 -5.36
N ASN A 192 5.95 5.74 -4.12
CA ASN A 192 5.74 7.11 -3.66
C ASN A 192 7.08 7.80 -3.33
N ASN A 193 7.42 8.82 -4.12
CA ASN A 193 8.61 9.63 -3.94
C ASN A 193 8.26 11.00 -3.35
N TYR A 194 8.81 11.28 -2.17
CA TYR A 194 8.62 12.53 -1.44
C TYR A 194 9.95 13.31 -1.40
N PRO A 195 10.21 14.20 -2.37
CA PRO A 195 11.46 14.96 -2.40
C PRO A 195 11.55 15.93 -1.21
N PRO A 196 12.77 16.34 -0.79
CA PRO A 196 12.97 17.29 0.29
C PRO A 196 12.15 18.57 0.10
N CYS A 197 11.38 18.95 1.14
CA CYS A 197 10.51 20.11 1.10
C CYS A 197 11.02 21.21 2.05
N ARG A 198 11.26 22.41 1.51
CA ARG A 198 11.72 23.59 2.30
C ARG A 198 10.65 24.14 3.25
N LYS A 199 9.38 23.79 3.04
CA LYS A 199 8.24 24.20 3.89
C LYS A 199 7.53 22.97 4.47
N ALA A 200 8.29 22.04 5.05
CA ALA A 200 7.77 20.79 5.58
C ALA A 200 6.62 21.00 6.59
N HIS A 201 6.73 22.01 7.48
CA HIS A 201 5.71 22.30 8.50
C HIS A 201 4.32 22.67 7.96
N GLY A 202 4.18 22.99 6.67
CA GLY A 202 2.89 23.31 6.04
C GLY A 202 2.61 22.51 4.78
N THR A 203 3.39 21.45 4.52
CA THR A 203 3.26 20.63 3.30
C THR A 203 3.13 19.17 3.69
N LEU A 204 2.02 18.55 3.30
CA LEU A 204 1.83 17.12 3.44
C LEU A 204 2.37 16.41 2.20
N GLY A 205 3.08 15.30 2.39
CA GLY A 205 3.46 14.41 1.29
C GLY A 205 2.21 13.79 0.65
N THR A 206 1.41 13.13 1.49
CA THR A 206 0.07 12.66 1.19
C THR A 206 -0.86 13.14 2.31
N GLY A 207 -2.06 13.59 1.97
CA GLY A 207 -3.03 14.05 2.97
C GLY A 207 -3.58 12.90 3.83
N PRO A 208 -4.20 13.20 4.99
CA PRO A 208 -4.95 12.24 5.77
C PRO A 208 -5.99 11.52 4.90
N HIS A 209 -6.03 10.20 5.00
CA HIS A 209 -7.02 9.39 4.31
C HIS A 209 -7.19 8.05 5.03
N ARG A 210 -8.28 7.36 4.68
CA ARG A 210 -8.41 5.93 4.90
C ARG A 210 -8.24 5.22 3.57
N ASP A 211 -7.74 4.02 3.65
CA ASP A 211 -7.51 3.17 2.50
C ASP A 211 -8.83 2.49 2.11
N PRO A 212 -9.36 2.71 0.89
CA PRO A 212 -10.61 2.09 0.47
C PRO A 212 -10.44 0.60 0.12
N ASN A 213 -9.20 0.11 0.10
CA ASN A 213 -8.85 -1.26 -0.26
C ASN A 213 -9.13 -2.25 0.88
N SER A 214 -8.70 -3.50 0.74
CA SER A 214 -8.83 -4.50 1.82
C SER A 214 -7.59 -4.54 2.69
N LEU A 215 -6.41 -4.52 2.06
CA LEU A 215 -5.14 -4.63 2.76
C LEU A 215 -4.11 -3.76 2.05
N THR A 216 -3.36 -2.96 2.81
CA THR A 216 -2.20 -2.23 2.31
C THR A 216 -0.95 -2.75 3.01
N ILE A 217 0.07 -3.06 2.22
CA ILE A 217 1.38 -3.51 2.71
C ILE A 217 2.39 -2.43 2.29
N LEU A 218 3.08 -1.83 3.24
CA LEU A 218 3.91 -0.66 3.03
C LEU A 218 5.33 -0.94 3.51
N HIS A 219 6.31 -0.73 2.64
CA HIS A 219 7.71 -0.67 3.02
C HIS A 219 8.19 0.78 2.99
N GLN A 220 8.77 1.21 4.11
CA GLN A 220 9.33 2.55 4.26
C GLN A 220 10.83 2.55 3.98
N ASP A 221 11.36 3.70 3.56
CA ASP A 221 12.79 3.97 3.68
C ASP A 221 13.12 4.39 5.12
N ASN A 222 14.38 4.76 5.36
CA ASN A 222 14.85 5.16 6.70
C ASN A 222 14.55 6.64 7.05
N VAL A 223 13.83 7.39 6.21
CA VAL A 223 13.55 8.81 6.44
C VAL A 223 12.33 9.01 7.35
N GLY A 224 11.35 8.11 7.30
CA GLY A 224 10.11 8.22 8.08
C GLY A 224 9.04 9.06 7.41
N GLY A 225 8.20 9.73 8.22
CA GLY A 225 7.11 10.58 7.75
C GLY A 225 5.73 9.93 7.69
N LEU A 226 5.62 8.61 7.93
CA LEU A 226 4.32 7.96 8.11
C LEU A 226 3.75 8.30 9.49
N GLN A 227 2.49 8.74 9.50
CA GLN A 227 1.75 9.03 10.71
C GLN A 227 0.39 8.34 10.66
N VAL A 228 -0.10 7.90 11.81
CA VAL A 228 -1.42 7.28 11.98
C VAL A 228 -2.22 8.04 13.02
N PHE A 229 -3.53 8.12 12.83
CA PHE A 229 -4.42 8.79 13.77
C PHE A 229 -5.11 7.75 14.66
N VAL A 230 -4.74 7.71 15.94
CA VAL A 230 -5.22 6.76 16.94
C VAL A 230 -5.58 7.55 18.21
N ASP A 231 -6.68 7.17 18.87
CA ASP A 231 -7.13 7.82 20.12
C ASP A 231 -7.20 9.36 20.05
N GLN A 232 -7.67 9.87 18.90
CA GLN A 232 -7.81 11.30 18.60
C GLN A 232 -6.48 12.07 18.49
N GLN A 233 -5.37 11.36 18.30
CA GLN A 233 -4.04 11.95 18.19
C GLN A 233 -3.27 11.35 17.01
N TRP A 234 -2.45 12.19 16.36
CA TRP A 234 -1.46 11.72 15.40
C TRP A 234 -0.28 11.09 16.11
N HIS A 235 0.16 9.94 15.62
CA HIS A 235 1.36 9.25 16.07
C HIS A 235 2.28 8.92 14.90
N SER A 236 3.59 9.01 15.13
CA SER A 236 4.60 8.64 14.14
C SER A 236 4.83 7.12 14.11
N ILE A 237 4.94 6.54 12.92
CA ILE A 237 5.43 5.16 12.74
C ILE A 237 6.91 5.24 12.39
N LEU A 238 7.75 4.75 13.30
CA LEU A 238 9.20 4.76 13.10
C LEU A 238 9.60 3.78 12.00
N PRO A 239 10.49 4.18 11.07
CA PRO A 239 11.05 3.27 10.08
C PRO A 239 11.63 2.01 10.69
N ASN A 240 11.29 0.86 10.11
CA ASN A 240 11.89 -0.42 10.42
C ASN A 240 12.18 -1.17 9.12
N SER A 241 13.45 -1.26 8.74
CA SER A 241 13.89 -1.90 7.49
C SER A 241 13.71 -3.42 7.47
N GLN A 242 13.32 -4.03 8.58
CA GLN A 242 13.03 -5.47 8.70
C GLN A 242 11.52 -5.75 8.75
N ALA A 243 10.68 -4.71 8.69
CA ALA A 243 9.25 -4.85 8.82
C ALA A 243 8.49 -4.25 7.64
N PHE A 244 7.37 -4.88 7.31
CA PHE A 244 6.31 -4.22 6.58
C PHE A 244 5.32 -3.62 7.54
N VAL A 245 4.87 -2.42 7.21
CA VAL A 245 3.67 -1.82 7.78
C VAL A 245 2.46 -2.43 7.08
N VAL A 246 1.48 -2.89 7.84
CA VAL A 246 0.23 -3.44 7.32
C VAL A 246 -0.93 -2.59 7.81
N ASN A 247 -1.77 -2.15 6.89
CA ASN A 247 -3.02 -1.43 7.17
C ASN A 247 -4.22 -2.21 6.62
N ILE A 248 -5.29 -2.30 7.42
CA ILE A 248 -6.57 -2.90 7.06
C ILE A 248 -7.45 -1.78 6.50
N GLY A 249 -7.85 -1.92 5.24
CA GLY A 249 -8.68 -0.94 4.58
C GLY A 249 -10.18 -1.18 4.78
N ASP A 250 -10.98 -0.19 4.36
CA ASP A 250 -12.42 -0.16 4.60
C ASP A 250 -13.17 -1.35 3.96
N THR A 251 -12.70 -1.85 2.80
CA THR A 251 -13.35 -3.00 2.12
C THR A 251 -13.24 -4.28 2.94
N PHE A 252 -12.12 -4.50 3.63
CA PHE A 252 -11.97 -5.67 4.50
C PHE A 252 -12.97 -5.63 5.65
N ILE A 253 -13.09 -4.46 6.29
CA ILE A 253 -14.03 -4.22 7.38
C ILE A 253 -15.45 -4.58 6.91
N VAL A 254 -15.91 -4.02 5.79
CA VAL A 254 -17.24 -4.33 5.24
C VAL A 254 -17.42 -5.82 4.94
N SER A 255 -16.46 -6.45 4.25
CA SER A 255 -16.55 -7.87 3.86
C SER A 255 -16.62 -8.83 5.06
N THR A 256 -16.01 -8.47 6.19
CA THR A 256 -16.08 -9.26 7.42
C THR A 256 -17.39 -9.07 8.18
N TYR A 257 -18.03 -7.90 8.10
CA TYR A 257 -19.35 -7.70 8.73
C TYR A 257 -20.49 -8.36 7.93
N THR A 258 -20.37 -8.49 6.61
CA THR A 258 -21.41 -9.11 5.78
C THR A 258 -21.39 -10.64 5.78
N ASN A 259 -20.30 -11.26 6.25
CA ASN A 259 -20.12 -12.72 6.27
C ASN A 259 -20.31 -13.33 7.68
N VAL A 260 -20.86 -12.56 8.64
CA VAL A 260 -21.12 -12.98 10.04
C VAL A 260 -22.62 -13.20 10.32
N GLU A 261 -23.46 -13.27 9.28
CA GLU A 261 -24.84 -13.79 9.36
C GLU A 261 -24.94 -15.20 8.77
#